data_AF-A0A7S0CCH4-F1
#
_entry.id   AF-A0A7S0CCH4-F1
#
_cell.length_a   1.000
_cell.length_b   1.000
_cell.length_c   1.000
_cell.angle_alpha   90.00
_cell.angle_beta   90.00
_cell.angle_gamma   90.00
#
_symmetry.space_group_name_H-M   'P 1'
#
loop_
_entity.id
_entity.type
_entity.pdbx_description
1 polymer ?
#
loop_
_entity_poly.entity_id
_entity_poly.type
_entity_poly.pdbx_seq_one_letter_code
_entity_poly.pdbx_strand_id
1 'polypeptide(L)'
;MSKVWARYGSRPTQSTCPALPNIVTWIRLLIGLLYGAYLGATGITGSRGIMMGAGLITFVPMLYVEHYLKTDIESYNNSLMFAGAPNAFAFMCLVWILLHTWNNEETEQALGAAVAEIALKVAEISVDDDSGESAAPVVEDSEF
;
A
#
# COMPACT_ATOMS: atom_id res chain seq x y z
N MET A 1 -40.59 6.27 -8.58
CA MET A 1 -39.40 6.88 -9.24
C MET A 1 -38.60 5.78 -9.90
N SER A 2 -38.55 5.80 -11.23
CA SER A 2 -37.92 4.76 -12.04
C SER A 2 -36.40 4.83 -11.90
N LYS A 3 -35.78 3.80 -11.34
CA LYS A 3 -34.32 3.68 -11.10
C LYS A 3 -33.60 3.40 -12.43
N VAL A 4 -33.41 4.43 -13.27
CA VAL A 4 -32.73 4.30 -14.58
C VAL A 4 -31.36 4.98 -14.58
N TRP A 5 -30.58 4.83 -13.50
CA TRP A 5 -29.25 5.47 -13.40
C TRP A 5 -28.10 4.55 -13.85
N ALA A 6 -28.31 3.23 -13.91
CA ALA A 6 -27.28 2.24 -14.28
C ALA A 6 -27.38 1.71 -15.71
N ARG A 7 -28.02 2.45 -16.63
CA ARG A 7 -28.06 2.09 -18.06
C ARG A 7 -26.86 2.71 -18.79
N TYR A 8 -26.42 2.03 -19.85
CA TYR A 8 -25.41 2.58 -20.75
C TYR A 8 -25.83 3.96 -21.26
N GLY A 9 -24.96 4.94 -21.10
CA GLY A 9 -25.21 6.32 -21.51
C GLY A 9 -26.30 7.04 -20.71
N SER A 10 -26.53 6.67 -19.45
CA SER A 10 -27.51 7.34 -18.58
C SER A 10 -27.16 8.79 -18.22
N ARG A 11 -25.90 9.21 -18.42
CA ARG A 11 -25.38 10.56 -18.16
C ARG A 11 -25.81 11.10 -16.78
N PRO A 12 -25.50 10.39 -15.68
CA PRO A 12 -25.92 10.82 -14.36
C PRO A 12 -25.26 12.15 -13.99
N THR A 13 -26.01 12.98 -13.28
CA THR A 13 -25.58 14.28 -12.72
C THR A 13 -25.77 14.26 -11.21
N GLN A 14 -25.14 15.19 -10.50
CA GLN A 14 -25.25 15.25 -9.03
C GLN A 14 -26.71 15.30 -8.53
N SER A 15 -27.62 15.95 -9.27
CA SER A 15 -29.04 16.02 -8.93
C SER A 15 -29.80 14.71 -9.16
N THR A 16 -29.37 13.89 -10.12
CA THR A 16 -30.05 12.65 -10.50
C THR A 16 -29.47 11.41 -9.82
N CYS A 17 -28.17 11.41 -9.49
CA CYS A 17 -27.49 10.31 -8.82
C CYS A 17 -26.43 10.80 -7.82
N PRO A 18 -26.82 11.42 -6.69
CA PRO A 18 -25.88 11.94 -5.70
C PRO A 18 -25.01 10.84 -5.05
N ALA A 19 -25.46 9.57 -5.12
CA ALA A 19 -24.75 8.42 -4.57
C ALA A 19 -23.61 7.90 -5.48
N LEU A 20 -23.43 8.45 -6.69
CA LEU A 20 -22.43 7.96 -7.64
C LEU A 20 -20.99 7.91 -7.08
N PRO A 21 -20.49 8.92 -6.34
CA PRO A 21 -19.15 8.85 -5.74
C PRO A 21 -18.98 7.68 -4.77
N ASN A 22 -20.02 7.35 -4.00
CA ASN A 22 -20.02 6.22 -3.08
C ASN A 22 -19.97 4.89 -3.85
N ILE A 23 -20.76 4.76 -4.93
CA ILE A 23 -20.74 3.58 -5.79
C ILE A 23 -19.35 3.38 -6.42
N VAL A 24 -18.73 4.45 -6.93
CA VAL A 24 -17.35 4.41 -7.46
C VAL A 24 -16.36 3.95 -6.39
N THR A 25 -16.53 4.39 -5.14
CA THR A 25 -15.70 3.93 -4.01
C THR A 25 -15.83 2.43 -3.77
N TRP A 26 -17.05 1.87 -3.82
CA TRP A 26 -17.26 0.43 -3.69
C TRP A 26 -16.63 -0.37 -4.85
N ILE A 27 -16.74 0.14 -6.08
CA ILE A 27 -16.09 -0.48 -7.25
C ILE A 27 -14.57 -0.49 -7.05
N ARG A 28 -13.99 0.62 -6.57
CA ARG A 28 -12.56 0.71 -6.24
C ARG A 28 -12.14 -0.30 -5.19
N LEU A 29 -12.91 -0.43 -4.10
CA LEU A 29 -12.64 -1.42 -3.05
C LEU A 29 -12.70 -2.86 -3.58
N LEU A 30 -13.67 -3.17 -4.44
CA LEU A 30 -13.79 -4.49 -5.06
C LEU A 30 -12.58 -4.79 -5.95
N ILE A 31 -12.12 -3.82 -6.75
CA ILE A 31 -10.89 -3.96 -7.55
C ILE A 31 -9.69 -4.17 -6.64
N GLY A 32 -9.57 -3.39 -5.57
CA GLY A 32 -8.49 -3.50 -4.59
C GLY A 32 -8.46 -4.89 -3.93
N LEU A 33 -9.62 -5.44 -3.57
CA LEU A 33 -9.74 -6.80 -3.03
C LEU A 33 -9.25 -7.86 -4.03
N LEU A 34 -9.80 -7.84 -5.24
CA LEU A 34 -9.51 -8.84 -6.27
C LEU A 34 -8.03 -8.79 -6.69
N TYR A 35 -7.50 -7.58 -6.88
CA TYR A 35 -6.13 -7.41 -7.31
C TYR A 35 -5.11 -7.64 -6.18
N GLY A 36 -5.43 -7.23 -4.94
CA GLY A 36 -4.64 -7.58 -3.76
C GLY A 36 -4.57 -9.09 -3.54
N ALA A 37 -5.70 -9.79 -3.74
CA ALA A 37 -5.74 -11.25 -3.68
C ALA A 37 -4.90 -11.92 -4.77
N TYR A 38 -4.98 -11.38 -6.00
CA TYR A 38 -4.13 -11.83 -7.11
C TYR A 38 -2.64 -11.66 -6.81
N LEU A 39 -2.21 -10.51 -6.27
CA LEU A 39 -0.81 -10.28 -5.90
C LEU A 39 -0.33 -11.26 -4.82
N GLY A 40 -1.15 -11.47 -3.78
CA GLY A 40 -0.83 -12.39 -2.69
C GLY A 40 -0.72 -13.85 -3.14
N ALA A 41 -1.61 -14.28 -4.04
CA ALA A 41 -1.62 -15.65 -4.57
C ALA A 41 -0.48 -15.93 -5.57
N THR A 42 -0.06 -14.93 -6.35
CA THR A 42 0.99 -15.10 -7.37
C THR A 42 2.41 -14.87 -6.85
N GLY A 43 2.55 -14.42 -5.61
CA GLY A 43 3.86 -14.11 -5.02
C GLY A 43 4.58 -12.95 -5.72
N ILE A 44 3.87 -12.12 -6.48
CA ILE A 44 4.47 -10.93 -7.12
C ILE A 44 4.87 -9.95 -6.02
N THR A 45 6.15 -9.60 -5.99
CA THR A 45 6.73 -8.65 -5.03
C THR A 45 7.23 -7.38 -5.73
N GLY A 46 7.39 -6.31 -4.96
CA GLY A 46 8.00 -5.06 -5.40
C GLY A 46 7.06 -4.02 -5.99
N SER A 47 7.65 -2.90 -6.42
CA SER A 47 6.93 -1.68 -6.84
C SER A 47 6.06 -1.87 -8.09
N ARG A 48 6.41 -2.81 -8.98
CA ARG A 48 5.67 -3.07 -10.22
C ARG A 48 4.24 -3.53 -9.96
N GLY A 49 4.05 -4.47 -9.03
CA GLY A 49 2.72 -4.99 -8.67
C GLY A 49 1.84 -3.89 -8.08
N ILE A 50 2.43 -3.08 -7.19
CA ILE A 50 1.77 -1.95 -6.53
C ILE A 50 1.36 -0.87 -7.53
N MET A 51 2.26 -0.46 -8.44
CA MET A 51 1.97 0.57 -9.43
C MET A 51 0.86 0.15 -10.39
N MET A 52 0.86 -1.12 -10.82
CA MET A 52 -0.22 -1.65 -11.66
C MET A 52 -1.55 -1.69 -10.90
N GLY A 53 -1.55 -2.01 -9.61
CA GLY A 53 -2.74 -1.95 -8.75
C GLY A 53 -3.28 -0.53 -8.58
N ALA A 54 -2.40 0.45 -8.35
CA ALA A 54 -2.77 1.86 -8.31
C ALA A 54 -3.39 2.32 -9.64
N GLY A 55 -2.83 1.87 -10.78
CA GLY A 55 -3.41 2.10 -12.09
C GLY A 55 -4.80 1.49 -12.26
N LEU A 56 -5.00 0.23 -11.85
CA LEU A 56 -6.31 -0.43 -11.95
C LEU A 56 -7.39 0.26 -11.10
N ILE A 57 -7.05 0.65 -9.87
CA ILE A 57 -7.98 1.32 -8.94
C ILE A 57 -8.36 2.73 -9.44
N THR A 58 -7.46 3.41 -10.15
CA THR A 58 -7.72 4.75 -10.67
C THR A 58 -8.43 4.71 -12.03
N PHE A 59 -7.92 3.97 -12.99
CA PHE A 59 -8.39 4.00 -14.38
C PHE A 59 -9.66 3.18 -14.61
N VAL A 60 -9.80 1.97 -14.06
CA VAL A 60 -10.96 1.11 -14.37
C VAL A 60 -12.29 1.76 -13.95
N PRO A 61 -12.43 2.32 -12.74
CA PRO A 61 -13.66 3.03 -12.36
C PRO A 61 -13.89 4.31 -13.18
N MET A 62 -12.82 4.99 -13.60
CA MET A 62 -12.93 6.16 -14.48
C MET A 62 -13.45 5.77 -15.86
N LEU A 63 -12.94 4.70 -16.47
CA LEU A 63 -13.46 4.17 -17.73
C LEU A 63 -14.94 3.80 -17.62
N TYR A 64 -15.37 3.23 -16.49
CA TYR A 64 -16.79 2.96 -16.23
C TYR A 64 -17.63 4.24 -16.17
N VAL A 65 -17.17 5.27 -15.47
CA VAL A 65 -17.89 6.54 -15.33
C VAL A 65 -17.96 7.31 -16.66
N GLU A 66 -16.84 7.38 -17.37
CA GLU A 66 -16.67 8.21 -18.56
C GLU A 66 -17.20 7.52 -19.83
N HIS A 67 -16.82 6.27 -20.08
CA HIS A 67 -17.23 5.59 -21.32
C HIS A 67 -18.57 4.88 -21.19
N TYR A 68 -18.84 4.23 -20.05
CA TYR A 68 -20.08 3.46 -19.89
C TYR A 68 -21.26 4.34 -19.45
N LEU A 69 -21.10 5.12 -18.38
CA LEU A 69 -22.16 6.00 -17.90
C LEU A 69 -22.24 7.32 -18.67
N LYS A 70 -21.15 7.76 -19.32
CA LYS A 70 -21.04 9.09 -19.97
C LYS A 70 -21.38 10.23 -19.01
N THR A 71 -20.94 10.08 -17.77
CA THR A 71 -21.20 11.02 -16.67
C THR A 71 -20.54 12.36 -16.97
N ASP A 72 -21.25 13.45 -16.68
CA ASP A 72 -20.63 14.78 -16.64
C ASP A 72 -19.86 14.93 -15.32
N ILE A 73 -18.54 14.74 -15.38
CA ILE A 73 -17.64 14.75 -14.21
C ILE A 73 -17.61 16.14 -13.56
N GLU A 74 -17.77 17.21 -14.34
CA GLU A 74 -17.76 18.59 -13.84
C GLU A 74 -18.94 18.83 -12.89
N SER A 75 -20.08 18.18 -13.15
CA SER A 75 -21.26 18.27 -12.28
C SER A 75 -21.03 17.74 -10.85
N TYR A 76 -19.94 17.01 -10.61
CA TYR A 76 -19.57 16.45 -9.29
C TYR A 76 -18.34 17.14 -8.66
N ASN A 77 -17.94 18.34 -9.11
CA ASN A 77 -16.82 19.11 -8.55
C ASN A 77 -15.50 18.30 -8.46
N ASN A 78 -15.18 17.47 -9.46
CA ASN A 78 -14.01 16.58 -9.47
C ASN A 78 -13.94 15.53 -8.33
N SER A 79 -14.94 15.45 -7.46
CA SER A 79 -14.95 14.49 -6.34
C SER A 79 -14.93 13.05 -6.83
N LEU A 80 -15.47 12.77 -8.01
CA LEU A 80 -15.50 11.44 -8.61
C LEU A 80 -14.09 10.88 -8.90
N MET A 81 -13.15 11.73 -9.33
CA MET A 81 -11.81 11.29 -9.75
C MET A 81 -11.07 10.62 -8.60
N PHE A 82 -11.18 11.13 -7.37
CA PHE A 82 -10.39 10.63 -6.23
C PHE A 82 -11.21 9.98 -5.12
N ALA A 83 -12.55 9.96 -5.23
CA ALA A 83 -13.44 9.33 -4.24
C ALA A 83 -13.01 7.90 -3.87
N GLY A 84 -12.47 7.73 -2.66
CA GLY A 84 -12.09 6.43 -2.13
C GLY A 84 -10.88 5.77 -2.79
N ALA A 85 -10.14 6.46 -3.68
CA ALA A 85 -8.94 5.88 -4.30
C ALA A 85 -7.84 5.58 -3.28
N PRO A 86 -7.49 6.47 -2.33
CA PRO A 86 -6.52 6.16 -1.28
C PRO A 86 -6.96 4.98 -0.39
N ASN A 87 -8.25 4.93 -0.04
CA ASN A 87 -8.80 3.87 0.80
C ASN A 87 -8.75 2.51 0.11
N ALA A 88 -9.12 2.45 -1.18
CA ALA A 88 -9.04 1.22 -1.96
C ALA A 88 -7.60 0.76 -2.19
N PHE A 89 -6.67 1.68 -2.37
CA PHE A 89 -5.25 1.36 -2.47
C PHE A 89 -4.69 0.80 -1.17
N ALA A 90 -4.98 1.44 -0.03
CA ALA A 90 -4.62 0.93 1.28
C ALA A 90 -5.23 -0.47 1.53
N PHE A 91 -6.50 -0.67 1.16
CA PHE A 91 -7.17 -1.96 1.28
C PHE A 91 -6.53 -3.05 0.41
N MET A 92 -6.19 -2.72 -0.83
CA MET A 92 -5.44 -3.61 -1.73
C MET A 92 -4.10 -4.05 -1.12
N CYS A 93 -3.32 -3.09 -0.59
CA CYS A 93 -2.06 -3.39 0.08
C CYS A 93 -2.27 -4.28 1.31
N LEU A 94 -3.31 -4.03 2.11
CA LEU A 94 -3.63 -4.84 3.28
C LEU A 94 -3.96 -6.29 2.88
N VAL A 95 -4.83 -6.48 1.88
CA VAL A 95 -5.19 -7.83 1.39
C VAL A 95 -3.96 -8.54 0.82
N TRP A 96 -3.13 -7.82 0.06
CA TRP A 96 -1.89 -8.35 -0.48
C TRP A 96 -0.93 -8.81 0.62
N ILE A 97 -0.65 -7.96 1.62
CA ILE A 97 0.23 -8.29 2.75
C ILE A 97 -0.30 -9.51 3.50
N LEU A 98 -1.59 -9.54 3.84
CA LEU A 98 -2.19 -10.67 4.57
C LEU A 98 -2.00 -12.00 3.84
N LEU A 99 -2.28 -12.03 2.54
CA LEU A 99 -2.15 -13.25 1.75
C LEU A 99 -0.70 -13.61 1.44
N HIS A 100 0.16 -12.60 1.29
CA HIS A 100 1.59 -12.81 1.10
C HIS A 100 2.21 -13.42 2.36
N THR A 101 1.90 -12.89 3.55
CA THR A 101 2.33 -13.43 4.84
C THR A 101 1.79 -14.85 5.04
N TRP A 102 0.51 -15.10 4.75
CA TRP A 102 -0.05 -16.46 4.82
C TRP A 102 0.70 -17.45 3.93
N ASN A 103 1.06 -17.06 2.71
CA ASN A 103 1.73 -17.94 1.75
C ASN A 103 3.25 -18.09 1.98
N ASN A 104 3.88 -17.23 2.78
CA ASN A 104 5.33 -17.19 2.97
C ASN A 104 5.75 -17.33 4.44
N GLU A 105 4.93 -17.98 5.27
CA GLU A 105 5.16 -18.15 6.70
C GLU A 105 6.54 -18.78 7.00
N GLU A 106 6.95 -19.77 6.21
CA GLU A 106 8.27 -20.41 6.33
C GLU A 106 9.43 -19.45 6.02
N THR A 107 9.27 -18.58 5.01
CA THR A 107 10.26 -17.58 4.62
C THR A 107 10.38 -16.47 5.67
N GLU A 108 9.27 -16.08 6.31
CA GLU A 108 9.29 -15.11 7.42
C GLU A 108 10.02 -15.69 8.65
N GLN A 109 9.81 -16.97 8.97
CA GLN A 109 10.55 -17.64 10.05
C GLN A 109 12.06 -17.68 9.77
N ALA A 110 12.46 -17.99 8.54
CA ALA A 110 13.87 -17.99 8.13
C ALA A 110 14.50 -16.58 8.19
N LEU A 111 13.76 -15.54 7.77
CA LEU A 111 14.23 -14.16 7.89
C LEU A 111 14.39 -13.74 9.36
N GLY A 112 13.42 -14.09 10.22
CA GLY A 112 13.51 -13.81 11.66
C GLY A 112 14.72 -14.48 12.32
N ALA A 113 15.00 -15.74 11.96
CA ALA A 113 16.18 -16.45 12.43
C ALA A 113 17.49 -15.79 11.95
N ALA A 114 17.58 -15.41 10.68
CA ALA A 114 18.76 -14.75 10.11
C ALA A 114 19.03 -13.38 10.76
N VAL A 115 17.98 -12.59 11.03
CA VAL A 115 18.12 -11.30 11.72
C VAL A 115 18.59 -11.49 13.16
N ALA A 116 18.06 -12.49 13.87
CA ALA A 116 18.49 -12.81 15.23
C ALA A 116 19.96 -13.26 15.28
N GLU A 117 20.40 -14.07 14.31
CA GLU A 117 21.81 -14.50 14.20
C GLU A 117 22.74 -13.30 13.95
N ILE A 118 22.36 -12.37 13.07
CA ILE A 118 23.13 -11.14 12.82
C ILE A 118 23.19 -10.28 14.09
N ALA A 119 22.07 -10.12 14.81
CA ALA A 119 22.03 -9.34 16.05
C ALA A 119 22.96 -9.91 17.13
N LEU A 120 22.99 -11.24 17.29
CA LEU A 120 23.91 -11.92 18.20
C LEU A 120 25.37 -11.73 17.80
N LYS A 121 25.70 -11.89 16.52
CA LYS A 121 27.07 -11.65 16.01
C LYS A 121 27.52 -10.21 16.22
N VAL A 122 26.64 -9.23 16.04
CA VAL A 122 26.96 -7.81 16.31
C VAL A 122 27.19 -7.56 17.81
N ALA A 123 26.40 -8.20 18.68
CA ALA A 123 26.59 -8.09 20.12
C ALA A 123 27.93 -8.70 20.58
N GLU A 124 28.33 -9.86 20.02
CA GLU A 124 29.63 -10.47 20.31
C GLU A 124 30.80 -9.56 19.88
N ILE A 125 30.73 -8.95 18.69
CA ILE A 125 31.77 -8.01 18.21
C ILE A 125 31.92 -6.80 19.13
N SER A 126 30.84 -6.33 19.77
CA SER A 126 30.90 -5.17 20.67
C SER A 126 31.48 -5.46 22.06
N VAL A 127 31.63 -6.75 22.44
CA VAL A 127 32.18 -7.14 23.76
C VAL A 127 33.71 -7.32 23.71
N ASP A 128 34.29 -7.59 22.54
CA ASP A 128 35.74 -7.79 22.38
C ASP A 128 36.53 -6.48 22.18
N ASP A 129 35.88 -5.32 22.03
CA ASP A 129 36.55 -4.03 21.77
C ASP A 129 36.81 -3.18 23.04
N ASP A 130 36.54 -3.72 24.24
CA ASP A 130 36.77 -3.02 25.53
C ASP A 130 38.04 -3.50 26.28
N SER A 131 38.89 -4.31 25.65
CA SER A 131 40.16 -4.76 26.25
C SER A 131 41.39 -4.18 25.57
N GLY A 132 41.64 -2.88 25.74
CA GLY A 132 42.98 -2.33 25.57
C GLY A 132 43.04 -0.89 25.09
N GLU A 133 43.14 0.05 26.03
CA GLU A 133 44.37 0.83 26.27
C GLU A 133 44.01 2.03 27.17
N SER A 134 44.01 1.81 28.49
CA SER A 134 44.04 2.88 29.47
C SER A 134 45.41 3.56 29.38
N ALA A 135 45.58 4.48 28.42
CA ALA A 135 46.70 5.40 28.39
C ALA A 135 46.67 6.22 29.69
N ALA A 136 47.63 5.92 30.57
CA ALA A 136 47.82 6.62 31.82
C ALA A 136 47.93 8.14 31.57
N PRO A 137 47.35 8.99 32.43
CA PRO A 137 47.58 10.42 32.35
C PRO A 137 49.05 10.70 32.68
N VAL A 138 49.81 11.15 31.68
CA VAL A 138 51.14 11.74 31.89
C VAL A 138 50.93 13.01 32.71
N VAL A 139 51.23 12.91 34.01
CA VAL A 139 51.35 14.05 34.91
C VAL A 139 52.65 14.76 34.54
N GLU A 140 52.56 15.87 33.83
CA GLU A 140 53.68 16.81 33.70
C GLU A 140 53.81 17.59 35.02
N ASP A 141 54.61 17.06 35.93
CA ASP A 141 55.15 17.81 37.06
C ASP A 141 56.24 18.76 36.56
N SER A 142 55.93 20.05 36.64
CA SER A 142 56.72 21.13 37.27
C SER A 142 58.23 21.32 36.96
N GLU A 143 58.56 22.59 36.74
CA GLU A 143 59.78 23.34 37.14
C GLU A 143 60.67 23.92 36.02
N PHE A 144 60.78 25.26 36.09
CA PHE A 144 61.62 26.26 35.41
C PHE A 144 61.07 26.96 34.16
#